data_AF-A0A660R1C7-F1
#
_entry.id   AF-A0A660R1C7-F1
#
_cell.length_a   1.000
_cell.length_b   1.000
_cell.length_c   1.000
_cell.angle_alpha   90.00
_cell.angle_beta   90.00
_cell.angle_gamma   90.00
#
_symmetry.space_group_name_H-M   'P 1'
#
loop_
_entity.id
_entity.type
_entity.pdbx_description
1 polymer ?
#
loop_
_entity_poly.entity_id
_entity_poly.type
_entity_poly.pdbx_seq_one_letter_code
_entity_poly.pdbx_strand_id
1 'polypeptide(L)'
;MTYIPAGKLAEDAIRSLEELTAKTEPLKPRDRMAIPAQEMPSQDPAVRRSNMEEVAIGYTAEQAKLEAERCLQCKTAPCIAGCPVGIDIPGFIQAIADGNNKKSIDILKESSLLPAVCGRVCPQETQCQAPCTVGKALKSVDKAVSIGRLERYVADWERENGLMEIPAVKPETGKKVGIIGTGPAGLTVAADIRRAGHSVVLFEAFHKPGGVMVYGIPEFRLPKAIVQKEIDALTKMGCELKPNFVIGRTRKIQALLDEDGFDALFIGTGAGLPRFMNIEGENLVGVYSANEYL
;
A
#
# COMPACT_ATOMS: atom_id res chain seq x y z
N MET A 1 10.80 -23.33 -7.63
CA MET A 1 9.60 -23.50 -8.47
C MET A 1 9.95 -23.12 -9.89
N THR A 2 9.44 -23.84 -10.88
CA THR A 2 9.56 -23.48 -12.29
C THR A 2 8.72 -22.21 -12.54
N TYR A 3 9.25 -21.26 -13.31
CA TYR A 3 8.52 -20.06 -13.70
C TYR A 3 7.22 -20.44 -14.45
N ILE A 4 6.10 -19.80 -14.07
CA ILE A 4 4.81 -19.96 -14.74
C ILE A 4 4.48 -18.62 -15.43
N PRO A 5 4.32 -18.61 -16.77
CA PRO A 5 3.95 -17.39 -17.48
C PRO A 5 2.62 -16.81 -16.99
N ALA A 6 2.54 -15.47 -16.89
CA ALA A 6 1.34 -14.75 -16.47
C ALA A 6 0.10 -15.14 -17.30
N GLY A 7 0.24 -15.32 -18.62
CA GLY A 7 -0.85 -15.74 -19.49
C GLY A 7 -1.45 -17.10 -19.11
N LYS A 8 -0.60 -18.06 -18.72
CA LYS A 8 -1.06 -19.38 -18.26
C LYS A 8 -1.84 -19.28 -16.94
N LEU A 9 -1.36 -18.45 -16.01
CA LEU A 9 -2.07 -18.21 -14.74
C LEU A 9 -3.45 -17.58 -14.98
N ALA A 10 -3.56 -16.66 -15.94
CA ALA A 10 -4.82 -16.06 -16.33
C ALA A 10 -5.78 -17.09 -16.96
N GLU A 11 -5.31 -17.91 -17.90
CA GLU A 11 -6.10 -18.99 -18.51
C GLU A 11 -6.61 -20.01 -17.48
N ASP A 12 -5.74 -20.42 -16.54
CA ASP A 12 -6.12 -21.34 -15.47
C ASP A 12 -7.17 -20.71 -14.53
N ALA A 13 -7.06 -19.41 -14.23
CA ALA A 13 -8.03 -18.70 -13.42
C ALA A 13 -9.40 -18.55 -14.11
N ILE A 14 -9.42 -18.25 -15.42
CA ILE A 14 -10.64 -18.22 -16.23
C ILE A 14 -11.36 -19.57 -16.15
N ARG A 15 -10.65 -20.67 -16.45
CA ARG A 15 -11.21 -22.03 -16.41
C ARG A 15 -11.79 -22.37 -15.03
N SER A 16 -11.04 -22.11 -13.96
CA SER A 16 -11.52 -22.37 -12.60
C SER A 16 -12.71 -21.51 -12.20
N LEU A 17 -12.78 -20.26 -12.67
CA LEU A 17 -13.91 -19.38 -12.39
C LEU A 17 -15.17 -19.80 -13.16
N GLU A 18 -15.04 -20.28 -14.41
CA GLU A 18 -16.14 -20.85 -15.19
C GLU A 18 -16.72 -22.10 -14.50
N GLU A 19 -15.86 -23.02 -14.05
CA GLU A 19 -16.25 -24.21 -13.27
C GLU A 19 -16.98 -23.84 -11.98
N LEU A 20 -16.52 -22.78 -11.30
CA LEU A 20 -17.12 -22.29 -10.07
C LEU A 20 -18.49 -21.65 -10.31
N THR A 21 -18.61 -20.84 -11.37
CA THR A 21 -19.83 -20.11 -11.74
C THR A 21 -20.92 -21.04 -12.28
N ALA A 22 -20.54 -22.19 -12.84
CA ALA A 22 -21.48 -23.23 -13.27
C ALA A 22 -22.25 -23.88 -12.09
N LYS A 23 -21.81 -23.68 -10.84
CA LYS A 23 -22.53 -24.16 -9.65
C LYS A 23 -23.76 -23.28 -9.38
N THR A 24 -24.91 -23.91 -9.20
CA THR A 24 -26.19 -23.23 -8.92
C THR A 24 -26.41 -22.95 -7.43
N GLU A 25 -25.71 -23.64 -6.53
CA GLU A 25 -25.79 -23.43 -5.08
C GLU A 25 -24.69 -22.46 -4.59
N PRO A 26 -24.96 -21.64 -3.55
CA PRO A 26 -23.95 -20.83 -2.90
C PRO A 26 -22.79 -21.67 -2.35
N LEU A 27 -21.56 -21.16 -2.47
CA LEU A 27 -20.35 -21.87 -2.01
C LEU A 27 -20.35 -22.04 -0.49
N LYS A 28 -20.27 -23.29 -0.03
CA LYS A 28 -20.12 -23.63 1.39
C LYS A 28 -18.66 -23.43 1.80
N PRO A 29 -18.34 -23.29 3.11
CA PRO A 29 -16.96 -23.10 3.56
C PRO A 29 -15.97 -24.16 3.06
N ARG A 30 -16.43 -25.41 2.92
CA ARG A 30 -15.64 -26.50 2.34
C ARG A 30 -15.29 -26.25 0.87
N ASP A 31 -16.24 -25.75 0.08
CA ASP A 31 -16.01 -25.42 -1.34
C ASP A 31 -15.01 -24.29 -1.48
N ARG A 32 -15.15 -23.23 -0.66
CA ARG A 32 -14.23 -22.09 -0.62
C ARG A 32 -12.80 -22.48 -0.25
N MET A 33 -12.64 -23.37 0.74
CA MET A 33 -11.32 -23.89 1.13
C MET A 33 -10.69 -24.81 0.08
N ALA A 34 -11.48 -25.41 -0.81
CA ALA A 34 -10.98 -26.24 -1.90
C ALA A 34 -10.45 -25.41 -3.08
N ILE A 35 -10.82 -24.13 -3.19
CA ILE A 35 -10.29 -23.23 -4.20
C ILE A 35 -8.78 -23.00 -3.93
N PRO A 36 -7.91 -23.31 -4.89
CA PRO A 36 -6.47 -23.12 -4.73
C PRO A 36 -6.13 -21.63 -4.59
N ALA A 37 -5.10 -21.34 -3.80
CA ALA A 37 -4.55 -19.99 -3.73
C ALA A 37 -4.04 -19.56 -5.11
N GLN A 38 -4.37 -18.34 -5.52
CA GLN A 38 -3.94 -17.82 -6.82
C GLN A 38 -2.47 -17.41 -6.74
N GLU A 39 -1.66 -17.90 -7.68
CA GLU A 39 -0.26 -17.49 -7.78
C GLU A 39 -0.20 -16.08 -8.36
N MET A 40 0.66 -15.23 -7.78
CA MET A 40 0.85 -13.86 -8.27
C MET A 40 1.64 -13.90 -9.59
N PRO A 41 1.10 -13.37 -10.70
CA PRO A 41 1.87 -13.18 -11.92
C PRO A 41 3.15 -12.40 -11.63
N SER A 42 4.27 -12.89 -12.12
CA SER A 42 5.57 -12.24 -11.94
C SER A 42 6.40 -12.30 -13.20
N GLN A 43 7.39 -11.40 -13.32
CA GLN A 43 8.35 -11.44 -14.42
C GLN A 43 9.17 -12.74 -14.37
N ASP A 44 9.57 -13.21 -15.57
CA ASP A 44 10.52 -14.31 -15.72
C ASP A 44 11.83 -14.00 -14.95
N PRO A 45 12.33 -14.91 -14.10
CA PRO A 45 13.61 -14.77 -13.41
C PRO A 45 14.78 -14.38 -14.32
N ALA A 46 14.82 -14.89 -15.56
CA ALA A 46 15.87 -14.58 -16.53
C ALA A 46 15.81 -13.14 -17.04
N VAL A 47 14.61 -12.53 -17.03
CA VAL A 47 14.36 -11.15 -17.45
C VAL A 47 14.54 -10.17 -16.27
N ARG A 48 13.90 -10.45 -15.13
CA ARG A 48 13.87 -9.52 -13.97
C ARG A 48 15.22 -9.31 -13.29
N ARG A 49 16.20 -10.19 -13.54
CA ARG A 49 17.56 -10.01 -12.99
C ARG A 49 18.33 -8.85 -13.62
N SER A 50 17.84 -8.30 -14.73
CA SER A 50 18.53 -7.26 -15.51
C SER A 50 17.72 -5.97 -15.68
N ASN A 51 16.64 -5.78 -14.90
CA ASN A 51 15.84 -4.56 -14.92
C ASN A 51 15.36 -4.17 -13.51
N MET A 52 14.73 -3.00 -13.40
CA MET A 52 14.16 -2.48 -12.14
C MET A 52 12.64 -2.39 -12.19
N GLU A 53 12.00 -3.03 -13.16
CA GLU A 53 10.54 -3.05 -13.29
C GLU A 53 9.90 -3.93 -12.21
N GLU A 54 8.64 -3.68 -11.89
CA GLU A 54 7.94 -4.40 -10.81
C GLU A 54 7.95 -5.92 -11.04
N VAL A 55 8.47 -6.68 -10.07
CA VAL A 55 8.58 -8.14 -10.20
C VAL A 55 7.22 -8.81 -10.17
N ALA A 56 6.36 -8.41 -9.24
CA ALA A 56 4.99 -8.89 -9.14
C ALA A 56 4.09 -8.00 -9.99
N ILE A 57 3.43 -8.57 -10.99
CA ILE A 57 2.72 -7.84 -12.05
C ILE A 57 1.25 -7.55 -11.64
N GLY A 58 0.73 -8.24 -10.62
CA GLY A 58 -0.64 -8.04 -10.12
C GLY A 58 -1.60 -9.12 -10.64
N TYR A 59 -2.76 -9.24 -10.01
CA TYR A 59 -3.79 -10.18 -10.44
C TYR A 59 -4.58 -9.66 -11.63
N THR A 60 -5.03 -10.58 -12.49
CA THR A 60 -6.15 -10.31 -13.39
C THR A 60 -7.47 -10.22 -12.62
N ALA A 61 -8.53 -9.76 -13.28
CA ALA A 61 -9.86 -9.70 -12.66
C ALA A 61 -10.38 -11.08 -12.23
N GLU A 62 -10.11 -12.12 -13.03
CA GLU A 62 -10.52 -13.49 -12.77
C GLU A 62 -9.73 -14.08 -11.61
N GLN A 63 -8.41 -13.84 -11.55
CA GLN A 63 -7.59 -14.23 -10.40
C GLN A 63 -8.06 -13.55 -9.11
N ALA A 64 -8.32 -12.25 -9.15
CA ALA A 64 -8.79 -11.50 -7.99
C ALA A 64 -10.16 -12.00 -7.51
N LYS A 65 -11.10 -12.23 -8.43
CA LYS A 65 -12.42 -12.78 -8.10
C LYS A 65 -12.31 -14.18 -7.51
N LEU A 66 -11.52 -15.07 -8.14
CA LEU A 66 -11.33 -16.44 -7.66
C LEU A 66 -10.64 -16.48 -6.28
N GLU A 67 -9.64 -15.64 -6.05
CA GLU A 67 -8.97 -15.51 -4.75
C GLU A 67 -9.91 -14.92 -3.69
N ALA A 68 -10.77 -13.97 -4.06
CA ALA A 68 -11.78 -13.40 -3.16
C ALA A 68 -12.81 -14.45 -2.70
N GLU A 69 -13.18 -15.39 -3.58
CA GLU A 69 -14.10 -16.49 -3.23
C GLU A 69 -13.54 -17.46 -2.18
N ARG A 70 -12.23 -17.43 -1.91
CA ARG A 70 -11.61 -18.21 -0.82
C ARG A 70 -11.95 -17.67 0.57
N CYS A 71 -12.37 -16.41 0.67
CA CYS A 71 -12.74 -15.80 1.94
C CYS A 71 -13.98 -16.48 2.54
N LEU A 72 -13.85 -16.97 3.77
CA LEU A 72 -14.95 -17.68 4.46
C LEU A 72 -16.00 -16.75 5.08
N GLN A 73 -15.85 -15.43 4.93
CA GLN A 73 -16.70 -14.43 5.59
C GLN A 73 -16.86 -14.74 7.09
N CYS A 74 -15.71 -14.91 7.77
CA CYS A 74 -15.67 -15.31 9.17
C CYS A 74 -16.38 -14.27 10.04
N LYS A 75 -17.37 -14.70 10.83
CA LYS A 75 -18.12 -13.81 11.74
C LYS A 75 -17.21 -13.03 12.73
N THR A 76 -16.12 -13.64 13.18
CA THR A 76 -15.16 -13.00 14.10
C THR A 76 -14.07 -12.20 13.39
N ALA A 77 -13.99 -12.26 12.05
CA ALA A 77 -13.07 -11.51 11.20
C ALA A 77 -11.65 -11.32 11.78
N PRO A 78 -10.93 -12.40 12.14
CA PRO A 78 -9.66 -12.30 12.86
C PRO A 78 -8.56 -11.59 12.05
N CYS A 79 -8.72 -11.52 10.73
CA CYS A 79 -7.85 -10.75 9.83
C CYS A 79 -7.88 -9.24 10.11
N ILE A 80 -9.01 -8.67 10.56
CA ILE A 80 -9.13 -7.25 10.89
C ILE A 80 -8.23 -6.91 12.08
N ALA A 81 -8.25 -7.73 13.13
CA ALA A 81 -7.38 -7.56 14.29
C ALA A 81 -5.89 -7.74 13.94
N GLY A 82 -5.57 -8.50 12.89
CA GLY A 82 -4.21 -8.64 12.37
C GLY A 82 -3.76 -7.49 11.48
N CYS A 83 -4.65 -6.57 11.08
CA CYS A 83 -4.33 -5.38 10.31
C CYS A 83 -4.08 -4.20 11.25
N PRO A 84 -2.91 -3.54 11.22
CA PRO A 84 -2.61 -2.43 12.13
C PRO A 84 -3.58 -1.24 12.04
N VAL A 85 -4.23 -1.05 10.88
CA VAL A 85 -5.20 0.04 10.65
C VAL A 85 -6.65 -0.45 10.61
N GLY A 86 -6.89 -1.72 10.95
CA GLY A 86 -8.25 -2.24 11.14
C GLY A 86 -9.14 -2.23 9.89
N ILE A 87 -8.57 -2.45 8.70
CA ILE A 87 -9.32 -2.53 7.42
C ILE A 87 -10.48 -3.53 7.55
N ASP A 88 -11.66 -3.17 7.02
CA ASP A 88 -12.77 -4.11 6.79
C ASP A 88 -12.45 -5.11 5.67
N ILE A 89 -11.59 -6.08 6.01
CA ILE A 89 -11.09 -7.10 5.09
C ILE A 89 -12.21 -7.96 4.50
N PRO A 90 -13.16 -8.52 5.29
CA PRO A 90 -14.26 -9.29 4.73
C PRO A 90 -15.13 -8.46 3.78
N GLY A 91 -15.39 -7.18 4.11
CA GLY A 91 -16.22 -6.28 3.32
C GLY A 91 -15.64 -5.98 1.94
N PHE A 92 -14.37 -5.55 1.87
CA PHE A 92 -13.77 -5.23 0.57
C PHE A 92 -13.59 -6.50 -0.29
N ILE A 93 -13.21 -7.63 0.33
CA ILE A 93 -13.07 -8.90 -0.41
C ILE A 93 -14.43 -9.37 -0.94
N GLN A 94 -15.52 -9.21 -0.17
CA GLN A 94 -16.86 -9.53 -0.66
C GLN A 94 -17.23 -8.67 -1.87
N ALA A 95 -16.90 -7.37 -1.84
CA ALA A 95 -17.16 -6.48 -2.97
C ALA A 95 -16.39 -6.92 -4.23
N ILE A 96 -15.16 -7.45 -4.12
CA ILE A 96 -14.43 -8.06 -5.24
C ILE A 96 -15.15 -9.31 -5.75
N ALA A 97 -15.57 -10.21 -4.87
CA ALA A 97 -16.31 -11.42 -5.25
C ALA A 97 -17.61 -11.10 -6.00
N ASP A 98 -18.31 -10.05 -5.57
CA ASP A 98 -19.54 -9.54 -6.20
C ASP A 98 -19.27 -8.79 -7.53
N GLY A 99 -18.00 -8.56 -7.90
CA GLY A 99 -17.59 -7.83 -9.10
C GLY A 99 -17.68 -6.30 -8.99
N ASN A 100 -17.76 -5.77 -7.76
CA ASN A 100 -17.87 -4.34 -7.50
C ASN A 100 -16.56 -3.74 -6.94
N ASN A 101 -15.59 -3.55 -7.83
CA ASN A 101 -14.28 -3.00 -7.48
C ASN A 101 -14.34 -1.58 -6.91
N LYS A 102 -15.29 -0.73 -7.37
CA LYS A 102 -15.46 0.63 -6.82
C LYS A 102 -15.86 0.59 -5.34
N LYS A 103 -16.87 -0.23 -5.00
CA LYS A 103 -17.25 -0.43 -3.60
C LYS A 103 -16.09 -0.99 -2.78
N SER A 104 -15.30 -1.91 -3.35
CA SER A 104 -14.15 -2.47 -2.65
C SER A 104 -13.09 -1.41 -2.31
N ILE A 105 -12.72 -0.54 -3.26
CA ILE A 105 -11.72 0.50 -2.99
C ILE A 105 -12.26 1.57 -2.03
N ASP A 106 -13.56 1.87 -2.10
CA ASP A 106 -14.21 2.81 -1.17
C ASP A 106 -14.11 2.31 0.28
N ILE A 107 -14.39 1.02 0.52
CA ILE A 107 -14.25 0.38 1.85
C ILE A 107 -12.79 0.47 2.34
N LEU A 108 -11.80 0.21 1.48
CA LEU A 108 -10.38 0.32 1.85
C LEU A 108 -10.01 1.75 2.28
N LYS A 109 -10.51 2.73 1.54
CA LYS A 109 -10.22 4.16 1.75
C LYS A 109 -10.88 4.75 3.00
N GLU A 110 -11.82 4.03 3.63
CA GLU A 110 -12.33 4.42 4.94
C GLU A 110 -11.25 4.34 6.02
N SER A 111 -10.30 3.41 5.90
CA SER A 111 -9.26 3.14 6.91
C SER A 111 -7.84 3.46 6.44
N SER A 112 -7.56 3.41 5.13
CA SER A 112 -6.20 3.56 4.59
C SER A 112 -6.17 4.50 3.39
N LEU A 113 -5.23 5.46 3.42
CA LEU A 113 -4.95 6.37 2.31
C LEU A 113 -3.93 5.81 1.30
N LEU A 114 -3.27 4.70 1.63
CA LEU A 114 -2.17 4.16 0.83
C LEU A 114 -2.38 2.68 0.45
N PRO A 115 -3.58 2.23 0.01
CA PRO A 115 -3.82 0.82 -0.27
C PRO A 115 -2.91 0.27 -1.39
N ALA A 116 -2.60 1.10 -2.40
CA ALA A 116 -1.67 0.72 -3.47
C ALA A 116 -0.24 0.46 -2.98
N VAL A 117 0.16 1.07 -1.85
CA VAL A 117 1.46 0.87 -1.21
C VAL A 117 1.38 -0.31 -0.24
N CYS A 118 0.42 -0.30 0.69
CA CYS A 118 0.25 -1.33 1.72
C CYS A 118 0.09 -2.74 1.12
N GLY A 119 -0.73 -2.87 0.06
CA GLY A 119 -0.90 -4.14 -0.65
C GLY A 119 0.41 -4.71 -1.26
N ARG A 120 1.43 -3.87 -1.48
CA ARG A 120 2.74 -4.27 -2.01
C ARG A 120 3.79 -4.56 -0.95
N VAL A 121 3.78 -3.81 0.16
CA VAL A 121 4.93 -3.76 1.08
C VAL A 121 4.63 -4.27 2.48
N CYS A 122 3.37 -4.38 2.88
CA CYS A 122 3.04 -4.96 4.19
C CYS A 122 3.56 -6.40 4.27
N PRO A 123 4.13 -6.83 5.41
CA PRO A 123 4.49 -8.22 5.64
C PRO A 123 3.24 -9.00 6.06
N GLN A 124 2.36 -9.34 5.11
CA GLN A 124 1.04 -9.90 5.42
C GLN A 124 1.11 -11.21 6.21
N GLU A 125 2.17 -11.99 6.02
CA GLU A 125 2.47 -13.24 6.73
C GLU A 125 2.68 -13.09 8.24
N THR A 126 2.98 -11.86 8.70
CA THR A 126 3.04 -11.51 10.12
C THR A 126 1.92 -10.54 10.54
N GLN A 127 1.02 -10.20 9.63
CA GLN A 127 -0.11 -9.28 9.83
C GLN A 127 -1.45 -9.97 9.49
N CYS A 128 -2.24 -9.38 8.59
CA CYS A 128 -3.63 -9.77 8.31
C CYS A 128 -3.81 -11.23 7.82
N GLN A 129 -2.80 -11.84 7.19
CA GLN A 129 -2.84 -13.24 6.75
C GLN A 129 -2.48 -14.22 7.87
N ALA A 130 -1.68 -13.82 8.85
CA ALA A 130 -1.26 -14.67 9.96
C ALA A 130 -2.44 -15.27 10.77
N PRO A 131 -3.51 -14.52 11.08
CA PRO A 131 -4.68 -15.04 11.78
C PRO A 131 -5.80 -15.54 10.83
N CYS A 132 -5.59 -15.54 9.52
CA CYS A 132 -6.62 -15.95 8.55
C CYS A 132 -7.04 -17.40 8.77
N THR A 133 -8.35 -17.64 8.95
CA THR A 133 -8.92 -18.97 9.22
C THR A 133 -8.60 -19.99 8.12
N VAL A 134 -8.57 -19.57 6.85
CA VAL A 134 -8.19 -20.45 5.72
C VAL A 134 -6.75 -20.93 5.89
N GLY A 135 -5.82 -20.02 6.19
CA GLY A 135 -4.42 -20.36 6.41
C GLY A 135 -4.22 -21.26 7.63
N LYS A 136 -4.96 -21.01 8.73
CA LYS A 136 -4.95 -21.87 9.92
C LYS A 136 -5.48 -23.27 9.63
N ALA A 137 -6.63 -23.38 8.94
CA ALA A 137 -7.23 -24.66 8.57
C ALA A 137 -6.31 -25.48 7.65
N LEU A 138 -5.62 -24.82 6.72
CA LEU A 138 -4.67 -25.44 5.79
C LEU A 138 -3.24 -25.54 6.35
N LYS A 139 -3.03 -25.16 7.61
CA LYS A 139 -1.76 -25.20 8.35
C LYS A 139 -0.59 -24.49 7.64
N SER A 140 -0.87 -23.43 6.90
CA SER A 140 0.14 -22.64 6.18
C SER A 140 -0.38 -21.22 5.95
N VAL A 141 0.42 -20.23 6.34
CA VAL A 141 0.11 -18.81 6.12
C VAL A 141 0.12 -18.45 4.62
N ASP A 142 0.93 -19.14 3.82
CA ASP A 142 0.99 -18.97 2.36
C ASP A 142 -0.30 -19.44 1.67
N LYS A 143 -1.09 -20.27 2.36
CA LYS A 143 -2.41 -20.71 1.90
C LYS A 143 -3.55 -19.85 2.48
N ALA A 144 -3.27 -18.80 3.24
CA ALA A 144 -4.30 -17.84 3.63
C ALA A 144 -4.93 -17.18 2.40
N VAL A 145 -6.04 -16.47 2.61
CA VAL A 145 -6.57 -15.56 1.59
C VAL A 145 -5.52 -14.48 1.35
N SER A 146 -5.19 -14.18 0.09
CA SER A 146 -4.13 -13.27 -0.30
C SER A 146 -4.57 -11.80 -0.18
N ILE A 147 -4.83 -11.35 1.05
CA ILE A 147 -5.45 -10.06 1.37
C ILE A 147 -4.68 -8.89 0.74
N GLY A 148 -3.36 -8.84 0.89
CA GLY A 148 -2.55 -7.75 0.34
C GLY A 148 -2.56 -7.71 -1.20
N ARG A 149 -2.65 -8.88 -1.85
CA ARG A 149 -2.75 -8.98 -3.31
C ARG A 149 -4.10 -8.48 -3.82
N LEU A 150 -5.18 -8.74 -3.08
CA LEU A 150 -6.53 -8.23 -3.37
C LEU A 150 -6.63 -6.72 -3.13
N GLU A 151 -6.05 -6.22 -2.02
CA GLU A 151 -5.94 -4.78 -1.73
C GLU A 151 -5.19 -4.05 -2.85
N ARG A 152 -4.03 -4.60 -3.27
CA ARG A 152 -3.28 -4.11 -4.43
C ARG A 152 -4.13 -4.10 -5.69
N TYR A 153 -4.81 -5.20 -6.01
CA TYR A 153 -5.60 -5.33 -7.24
C TYR A 153 -6.64 -4.21 -7.37
N VAL A 154 -7.41 -3.93 -6.32
CA VAL A 154 -8.46 -2.90 -6.41
C VAL A 154 -7.90 -1.48 -6.45
N ALA A 155 -6.78 -1.23 -5.76
CA ALA A 155 -6.11 0.06 -5.82
C ALA A 155 -5.45 0.31 -7.20
N ASP A 156 -4.87 -0.73 -7.80
CA ASP A 156 -4.34 -0.69 -9.18
C ASP A 156 -5.49 -0.48 -10.19
N TRP A 157 -6.59 -1.21 -10.04
CA TRP A 157 -7.79 -1.08 -10.87
C TRP A 157 -8.35 0.35 -10.86
N GLU A 158 -8.50 0.96 -9.68
CA GLU A 158 -8.99 2.34 -9.58
C GLU A 158 -8.06 3.32 -10.30
N ARG A 159 -6.75 3.16 -10.11
CA ARG A 159 -5.73 4.00 -10.72
C ARG A 159 -5.71 3.88 -12.25
N GLU A 160 -5.83 2.68 -12.78
CA GLU A 160 -5.75 2.38 -14.21
C GLU A 160 -7.01 2.78 -14.97
N ASN A 161 -8.16 2.79 -14.29
CA ASN A 161 -9.43 3.28 -14.85
C ASN A 161 -9.63 4.79 -14.64
N GLY A 162 -8.66 5.50 -14.05
CA GLY A 162 -8.76 6.94 -13.82
C GLY A 162 -9.86 7.35 -12.84
N LEU A 163 -10.25 6.44 -11.93
CA LEU A 163 -11.38 6.61 -11.00
C LEU A 163 -10.96 7.17 -9.64
N MET A 164 -9.71 7.59 -9.49
CA MET A 164 -9.25 8.22 -8.24
C MET A 164 -9.97 9.56 -8.03
N GLU A 165 -10.81 9.58 -7.00
CA GLU A 165 -11.50 10.78 -6.54
C GLU A 165 -10.62 11.58 -5.58
N ILE A 166 -10.65 12.90 -5.70
CA ILE A 166 -10.03 13.79 -4.72
C ILE A 166 -10.94 13.85 -3.49
N PRO A 167 -10.44 13.49 -2.29
CA PRO A 167 -11.27 13.52 -1.09
C PRO A 167 -11.88 14.90 -0.84
N ALA A 168 -13.15 14.91 -0.47
CA ALA A 168 -13.83 16.14 -0.11
C ALA A 168 -13.17 16.80 1.11
N VAL A 169 -13.04 18.12 1.03
CA VAL A 169 -12.50 18.95 2.12
C VAL A 169 -13.66 19.66 2.81
N LYS A 170 -13.71 19.58 4.14
CA LYS A 170 -14.65 20.36 4.96
C LYS A 170 -14.38 21.87 4.83
N PRO A 171 -15.35 22.73 5.20
CA PRO A 171 -15.18 24.18 5.16
C PRO A 171 -13.90 24.64 5.86
N GLU A 172 -13.29 25.69 5.32
CA GLU A 172 -12.05 26.24 5.86
C GLU A 172 -12.22 26.68 7.32
N THR A 173 -11.31 26.20 8.16
CA THR A 173 -11.29 26.46 9.60
C THR A 173 -10.46 27.70 9.95
N GLY A 174 -9.68 28.21 9.00
CA GLY A 174 -8.69 29.27 9.22
C GLY A 174 -7.43 28.81 9.97
N LYS A 175 -7.30 27.52 10.29
CA LYS A 175 -6.13 26.95 10.97
C LYS A 175 -5.10 26.42 9.98
N LYS A 176 -3.82 26.58 10.33
CA LYS A 176 -2.68 26.22 9.48
C LYS A 176 -1.76 25.22 10.18
N VAL A 177 -1.50 24.09 9.54
CA VAL A 177 -0.70 22.99 10.09
C VAL A 177 0.52 22.71 9.20
N GLY A 178 1.68 22.60 9.82
CA GLY A 178 2.94 22.24 9.16
C GLY A 178 3.27 20.77 9.38
N ILE A 179 3.71 20.07 8.33
CA ILE A 179 4.06 18.66 8.38
C ILE A 179 5.52 18.52 7.99
N ILE A 180 6.35 18.01 8.91
CA ILE A 180 7.80 17.92 8.74
C ILE A 180 8.15 16.48 8.34
N GLY A 181 8.46 16.29 7.06
CA GLY A 181 8.72 15.00 6.44
C GLY A 181 7.53 14.49 5.62
N THR A 182 7.80 14.00 4.41
CA THR A 182 6.78 13.52 3.45
C THR A 182 6.78 12.00 3.26
N GLY A 183 7.23 11.27 4.28
CA GLY A 183 7.07 9.82 4.33
C GLY A 183 5.59 9.41 4.52
N PRO A 184 5.30 8.10 4.62
CA PRO A 184 3.93 7.59 4.75
C PRO A 184 3.11 8.31 5.83
N ALA A 185 3.70 8.48 7.03
CA ALA A 185 3.04 9.17 8.14
C ALA A 185 2.67 10.62 7.80
N GLY A 186 3.58 11.38 7.18
CA GLY A 186 3.34 12.77 6.81
C GLY A 186 2.25 12.91 5.74
N LEU A 187 2.24 12.02 4.74
CA LEU A 187 1.20 12.03 3.70
C LEU A 187 -0.19 11.69 4.27
N THR A 188 -0.27 10.69 5.15
CA THR A 188 -1.53 10.32 5.83
C THR A 188 -2.06 11.45 6.69
N VAL A 189 -1.21 12.05 7.54
CA VAL A 189 -1.61 13.19 8.38
C VAL A 189 -2.02 14.39 7.52
N ALA A 190 -1.31 14.66 6.42
CA ALA A 190 -1.65 15.75 5.51
C ALA A 190 -3.06 15.61 4.94
N ALA A 191 -3.41 14.43 4.45
CA ALA A 191 -4.73 14.17 3.90
C ALA A 191 -5.83 14.36 4.95
N ASP A 192 -5.68 13.80 6.15
CA ASP A 192 -6.72 13.88 7.18
C ASP A 192 -6.90 15.30 7.75
N ILE A 193 -5.79 16.00 7.99
CA ILE A 193 -5.82 17.40 8.42
C ILE A 193 -6.41 18.28 7.32
N ARG A 194 -6.07 18.02 6.05
CA ARG A 194 -6.66 18.76 4.93
C ARG A 194 -8.15 18.47 4.80
N ARG A 195 -8.59 17.21 4.90
CA ARG A 195 -10.01 16.81 4.91
C ARG A 195 -10.80 17.49 6.02
N ALA A 196 -10.17 17.77 7.16
CA ALA A 196 -10.77 18.51 8.26
C ALA A 196 -10.96 20.01 8.00
N GLY A 197 -10.50 20.55 6.87
CA GLY A 197 -10.65 21.96 6.50
C GLY A 197 -9.52 22.85 7.00
N HIS A 198 -8.36 22.29 7.32
CA HIS A 198 -7.18 23.05 7.69
C HIS A 198 -6.29 23.33 6.46
N SER A 199 -5.55 24.43 6.49
CA SER A 199 -4.46 24.69 5.54
C SER A 199 -3.24 23.84 5.91
N VAL A 200 -2.64 23.15 4.94
CA VAL A 200 -1.54 22.20 5.18
C VAL A 200 -0.33 22.59 4.35
N VAL A 201 0.85 22.68 4.99
CA VAL A 201 2.14 22.83 4.32
C VAL A 201 3.04 21.66 4.72
N LEU A 202 3.50 20.89 3.75
CA LEU A 202 4.47 19.83 3.93
C LEU A 202 5.88 20.35 3.64
N PHE A 203 6.81 20.08 4.55
CA PHE A 203 8.23 20.39 4.41
C PHE A 203 9.02 19.10 4.21
N GLU A 204 9.78 19.03 3.12
CA GLU A 204 10.60 17.88 2.78
C GLU A 204 12.07 18.31 2.64
N ALA A 205 12.97 17.58 3.29
CA ALA A 205 14.40 17.85 3.24
C ALA A 205 14.97 17.57 1.85
N PHE A 206 14.48 16.52 1.18
CA PHE A 206 14.92 16.12 -0.14
C PHE A 206 14.20 16.86 -1.28
N HIS A 207 14.70 16.67 -2.50
CA HIS A 207 14.15 17.26 -3.71
C HIS A 207 12.88 16.54 -4.21
N LYS A 208 12.63 15.29 -3.80
CA LYS A 208 11.38 14.56 -4.07
C LYS A 208 10.69 14.17 -2.75
N PRO A 209 9.37 14.31 -2.66
CA PRO A 209 8.59 13.80 -1.54
C PRO A 209 8.40 12.27 -1.58
N GLY A 210 8.05 11.67 -0.44
CA GLY A 210 7.69 10.24 -0.33
C GLY A 210 8.54 9.44 0.66
N GLY A 211 9.64 10.02 1.17
CA GLY A 211 10.52 9.38 2.16
C GLY A 211 11.04 8.02 1.68
N VAL A 212 10.96 7.00 2.55
CA VAL A 212 11.43 5.63 2.25
C VAL A 212 10.73 5.01 1.04
N MET A 213 9.52 5.45 0.69
CA MET A 213 8.81 4.94 -0.49
C MET A 213 9.47 5.40 -1.80
N VAL A 214 10.26 6.47 -1.77
CA VAL A 214 11.03 6.96 -2.93
C VAL A 214 12.50 6.61 -2.82
N TYR A 215 13.12 6.78 -1.65
CA TYR A 215 14.57 6.65 -1.45
C TYR A 215 15.02 5.35 -0.78
N GLY A 216 14.13 4.38 -0.53
CA GLY A 216 14.49 3.14 0.14
C GLY A 216 13.94 1.90 -0.54
N ILE A 217 12.62 1.84 -0.71
CA ILE A 217 11.97 0.69 -1.36
C ILE A 217 12.26 0.76 -2.87
N PRO A 218 12.88 -0.24 -3.51
CA PRO A 218 13.22 -0.14 -4.93
C PRO A 218 12.01 -0.16 -5.88
N GLU A 219 12.20 0.32 -7.10
CA GLU A 219 11.17 0.36 -8.17
C GLU A 219 10.57 -1.02 -8.46
N PHE A 220 11.40 -2.07 -8.40
CA PHE A 220 10.98 -3.45 -8.67
C PHE A 220 9.97 -4.00 -7.65
N ARG A 221 9.76 -3.29 -6.53
CA ARG A 221 8.81 -3.64 -5.46
C ARG A 221 7.72 -2.58 -5.27
N LEU A 222 8.07 -1.30 -5.38
CA LEU A 222 7.14 -0.18 -5.25
C LEU A 222 7.42 0.86 -6.33
N PRO A 223 6.65 0.83 -7.43
CA PRO A 223 6.82 1.79 -8.52
C PRO A 223 6.62 3.24 -8.06
N LYS A 224 7.54 4.15 -8.41
CA LYS A 224 7.50 5.55 -7.95
C LYS A 224 6.28 6.30 -8.46
N ALA A 225 5.77 5.90 -9.62
CA ALA A 225 4.54 6.45 -10.19
C ALA A 225 3.34 6.31 -9.23
N ILE A 226 3.30 5.27 -8.40
CA ILE A 226 2.24 5.08 -7.40
C ILE A 226 2.35 6.16 -6.32
N VAL A 227 3.54 6.31 -5.76
CA VAL A 227 3.82 7.31 -4.71
C VAL A 227 3.53 8.72 -5.23
N GLN A 228 3.96 9.03 -6.46
CA GLN A 228 3.70 10.31 -7.09
C GLN A 228 2.21 10.63 -7.21
N LYS A 229 1.36 9.65 -7.57
CA LYS A 229 -0.09 9.88 -7.65
C LYS A 229 -0.72 10.23 -6.31
N GLU A 230 -0.23 9.66 -5.20
CA GLU A 230 -0.71 10.01 -3.85
C GLU A 230 -0.33 11.45 -3.47
N ILE A 231 0.89 11.87 -3.80
CA ILE A 231 1.36 13.25 -3.61
C ILE A 231 0.57 14.23 -4.49
N ASP A 232 0.29 13.86 -5.73
CA ASP A 232 -0.51 14.68 -6.65
C ASP A 232 -1.94 14.85 -6.13
N ALA A 233 -2.52 13.81 -5.53
CA ALA A 233 -3.84 13.89 -4.89
C ALA A 233 -3.83 14.90 -3.74
N LEU A 234 -2.83 14.87 -2.85
CA LEU A 234 -2.68 15.85 -1.78
C LEU A 234 -2.53 17.29 -2.31
N THR A 235 -1.75 17.47 -3.37
CA THR A 235 -1.57 18.78 -4.01
C THR A 235 -2.89 19.28 -4.60
N LYS A 236 -3.66 18.40 -5.24
CA LYS A 236 -5.01 18.70 -5.75
C LYS A 236 -6.03 18.99 -4.64
N MET A 237 -5.86 18.42 -3.45
CA MET A 237 -6.65 18.79 -2.26
C MET A 237 -6.30 20.19 -1.75
N GLY A 238 -5.22 20.82 -2.23
CA GLY A 238 -4.76 22.15 -1.82
C GLY A 238 -3.68 22.14 -0.75
N CYS A 239 -3.00 21.00 -0.53
CA CYS A 239 -1.80 20.99 0.31
C CYS A 239 -0.62 21.66 -0.41
N GLU A 240 0.12 22.51 0.29
CA GLU A 240 1.36 23.09 -0.22
C GLU A 240 2.54 22.17 0.08
N LEU A 241 3.42 21.94 -0.90
CA LEU A 241 4.63 21.14 -0.74
C LEU A 241 5.89 22.00 -0.91
N LYS A 242 6.80 21.93 0.06
CA LYS A 242 8.09 22.61 0.07
C LYS A 242 9.25 21.60 0.11
N PRO A 243 9.73 21.15 -1.06
CA PRO A 243 10.93 20.31 -1.14
C PRO A 243 12.20 21.14 -0.88
N ASN A 244 13.33 20.47 -0.65
CA ASN A 244 14.63 21.07 -0.33
C ASN A 244 14.60 21.98 0.92
N PHE A 245 13.71 21.69 1.86
CA PHE A 245 13.47 22.49 3.05
C PHE A 245 13.83 21.71 4.33
N VAL A 246 15.06 21.91 4.80
CA VAL A 246 15.60 21.20 5.96
C VAL A 246 15.23 21.95 7.24
N ILE A 247 14.22 21.47 7.96
CA ILE A 247 13.87 22.00 9.29
C ILE A 247 15.05 21.84 10.25
N GLY A 248 15.35 22.91 10.98
CA GLY A 248 16.54 23.03 11.85
C GLY A 248 17.76 23.65 11.15
N ARG A 249 17.75 23.75 9.81
CA ARG A 249 18.77 24.49 9.02
C ARG A 249 18.15 25.66 8.27
N THR A 250 17.16 25.41 7.41
CA THR A 250 16.47 26.42 6.61
C THR A 250 15.56 27.29 7.48
N ARG A 251 14.81 26.67 8.40
CA ARG A 251 13.95 27.35 9.38
C ARG A 251 13.89 26.53 10.68
N LYS A 252 13.85 27.19 11.83
CA LYS A 252 13.69 26.53 13.13
C LYS A 252 12.22 26.21 13.39
N ILE A 253 11.96 25.13 14.15
CA ILE A 253 10.60 24.73 14.55
C ILE A 253 9.87 25.88 15.26
N GLN A 254 10.55 26.55 16.20
CA GLN A 254 9.94 27.65 16.95
C GLN A 254 9.51 28.81 16.05
N ALA A 255 10.30 29.15 15.03
CA ALA A 255 9.96 30.21 14.09
C ALA A 255 8.74 29.85 13.23
N LEU A 256 8.51 28.56 12.93
CA LEU A 256 7.29 28.15 12.24
C LEU A 256 6.03 28.48 13.07
N LEU A 257 6.08 28.23 14.38
CA LEU A 257 4.95 28.50 15.28
C LEU A 257 4.78 30.00 15.55
N ASP A 258 5.86 30.69 15.91
CA ASP A 258 5.80 32.05 16.43
C ASP A 258 5.75 33.11 15.32
N GLU A 259 6.40 32.84 14.17
CA GLU A 259 6.59 33.84 13.10
C GLU A 259 5.83 33.47 11.82
N ASP A 260 5.79 32.19 11.44
CA ASP A 260 5.23 31.75 10.14
C ASP A 260 3.73 31.38 10.21
N GLY A 261 3.11 31.60 11.37
CA GLY A 261 1.66 31.51 11.60
C GLY A 261 1.10 30.09 11.58
N PHE A 262 1.91 29.07 11.93
CA PHE A 262 1.42 27.70 12.07
C PHE A 262 0.79 27.49 13.45
N ASP A 263 -0.45 27.00 13.49
CA ASP A 263 -1.15 26.66 14.73
C ASP A 263 -0.64 25.34 15.33
N ALA A 264 -0.14 24.43 14.50
CA ALA A 264 0.38 23.14 14.91
C ALA A 264 1.42 22.59 13.94
N LEU A 265 2.29 21.72 14.44
CA LEU A 265 3.29 21.00 13.65
C LEU A 265 3.22 19.51 13.92
N PHE A 266 3.33 18.69 12.88
CA PHE A 266 3.54 17.25 12.96
C PHE A 266 4.97 16.92 12.53
N ILE A 267 5.67 16.07 13.29
CA ILE A 267 7.05 15.65 13.00
C ILE A 267 7.03 14.18 12.57
N GLY A 268 7.22 13.95 11.28
CA GLY A 268 7.23 12.64 10.63
C GLY A 268 8.53 12.37 9.86
N THR A 269 9.68 12.75 10.41
CA THR A 269 10.99 12.67 9.75
C THR A 269 11.56 11.26 9.63
N GLY A 270 10.97 10.28 10.32
CA GLY A 270 11.42 8.89 10.31
C GLY A 270 12.79 8.69 10.99
N ALA A 271 13.43 7.55 10.68
CA ALA A 271 14.71 7.13 11.24
C ALA A 271 15.75 6.91 10.12
N GLY A 272 16.16 8.00 9.45
CA GLY A 272 17.01 7.95 8.25
C GLY A 272 18.52 7.92 8.48
N LEU A 273 19.01 7.92 9.72
CA LEU A 273 20.45 7.88 10.00
C LEU A 273 20.97 6.43 9.98
N PRO A 274 22.03 6.13 9.20
CA PRO A 274 22.63 4.80 9.19
C PRO A 274 23.34 4.50 10.51
N ARG A 275 23.47 3.21 10.83
CA ARG A 275 24.29 2.71 11.94
C ARG A 275 25.46 1.90 11.37
N PHE A 276 26.67 2.31 11.72
CA PHE A 276 27.90 1.59 11.38
C PHE A 276 28.30 0.65 12.54
N MET A 277 29.05 -0.40 12.20
CA MET A 277 29.42 -1.45 13.16
C MET A 277 30.63 -1.05 14.02
N ASN A 278 31.37 -0.01 13.63
CA ASN A 278 32.64 0.42 14.24
C ASN A 278 33.70 -0.68 14.17
N ILE A 279 33.82 -1.35 13.02
CA ILE A 279 34.80 -2.42 12.77
C ILE A 279 35.93 -1.94 11.87
N GLU A 280 37.10 -2.56 12.00
CA GLU A 280 38.22 -2.29 11.10
C GLU A 280 37.82 -2.54 9.63
N GLY A 281 38.14 -1.59 8.75
CA GLY A 281 37.85 -1.68 7.32
C GLY A 281 36.50 -1.12 6.88
N GLU A 282 35.63 -0.63 7.79
CA GLU A 282 34.31 -0.10 7.43
C GLU A 282 34.34 1.20 6.60
N ASN A 283 35.49 1.88 6.53
CA ASN A 283 35.71 3.08 5.71
C ASN A 283 36.49 2.77 4.40
N LEU A 284 36.69 1.51 4.05
CA LEU A 284 37.36 1.11 2.80
C LEU A 284 36.49 1.41 1.58
N VAL A 285 37.14 1.63 0.43
CA VAL A 285 36.46 1.81 -0.86
C VAL A 285 35.62 0.58 -1.18
N GLY A 286 34.35 0.80 -1.52
CA GLY A 286 33.39 -0.27 -1.84
C GLY A 286 32.53 -0.69 -0.65
N VAL A 287 32.76 -0.15 0.55
CA VAL A 287 31.85 -0.32 1.69
C VAL A 287 30.82 0.81 1.67
N TYR A 288 29.55 0.44 1.70
CA TYR A 288 28.42 1.38 1.66
C TYR A 288 27.46 1.13 2.81
N SER A 289 26.85 2.21 3.31
CA SER A 289 25.61 2.05 4.07
C SER A 289 24.47 1.69 3.11
N ALA A 290 23.48 0.93 3.59
CA ALA A 290 22.29 0.64 2.78
C ALA A 290 21.59 1.94 2.32
N ASN A 291 21.61 2.98 3.15
CA ASN A 291 21.01 4.29 2.86
C ASN A 291 21.71 5.04 1.71
N GLU A 292 22.99 4.76 1.45
CA GLU A 292 23.74 5.37 0.35
C GLU A 292 23.61 4.53 -0.93
N TYR A 293 23.56 3.21 -0.79
CA TYR A 293 23.44 2.30 -1.93
C TYR A 293 22.03 2.31 -2.57
N LEU A 294 20.98 2.44 -1.75
CA LEU A 294 19.58 2.51 -2.18
C LEU A 294 19.20 3.92 -2.63
#